data_AF-A0A9N9BJV2-F1
#
_entry.id   AF-A0A9N9BJV2-F1
#
_cell.length_a   1.000
_cell.length_b   1.000
_cell.length_c   1.000
_cell.angle_alpha   90.00
_cell.angle_beta   90.00
_cell.angle_gamma   90.00
#
_symmetry.space_group_name_H-M   'P 1'
#
loop_
_entity.id
_entity.type
_entity.pdbx_description
1 polymer ?
#
loop_
_entity_poly.entity_id
_entity_poly.type
_entity_poly.pdbx_seq_one_letter_code
_entity_poly.pdbx_strand_id
1 'polypeptide(L)'
;MGISLEAGRLVVILTNTLTTIVGLILIVLGLYELASPDVSLYSTAIPLATIIFGIFILLISIIGCCGGIAESKPVLWVVERILDTWWQAAYDDNPRIIRDIEDKKRPDACVNSSWFGYDRPCLDVLTLSYKHHQVAFGVWGIILAIIQVIALISAYILIVNLPTSEQRDREYRAEHERLIKIGRGGDPEQPSKPYYTDRGAGVSSGSSGATHGQYGTVP
;
A
#
# COMPACT_ATOMS: atom_id res chain seq x y z
N MET A 1 21.47 -5.29 -13.04
CA MET A 1 21.03 -4.59 -11.81
C MET A 1 19.52 -4.77 -11.50
N GLY A 2 18.85 -5.85 -11.92
CA GLY A 2 17.40 -6.01 -11.70
C GLY A 2 16.97 -6.33 -10.25
N ILE A 3 17.86 -6.94 -9.46
CA ILE A 3 17.55 -7.52 -8.14
C ILE A 3 16.96 -6.49 -7.14
N SER A 4 17.37 -5.22 -7.22
CA SER A 4 16.91 -4.19 -6.28
C SER A 4 15.44 -3.80 -6.44
N LEU A 5 14.85 -3.98 -7.64
CA LEU A 5 13.50 -3.50 -7.94
C LEU A 5 12.46 -4.56 -7.51
N GLU A 6 12.72 -5.84 -7.78
CA GLU A 6 11.89 -6.94 -7.29
C GLU A 6 11.94 -7.06 -5.76
N ALA A 7 13.12 -6.90 -5.16
CA ALA A 7 13.27 -6.87 -3.70
C ALA A 7 12.43 -5.77 -3.04
N GLY A 8 12.42 -4.55 -3.61
CA GLY A 8 11.60 -3.44 -3.11
C GLY A 8 10.10 -3.74 -3.13
N ARG A 9 9.59 -4.35 -4.21
CA ARG A 9 8.18 -4.80 -4.30
C ARG A 9 7.86 -5.85 -3.25
N LEU A 10 8.73 -6.84 -3.09
CA LEU A 10 8.54 -7.93 -2.14
C LEU A 10 8.52 -7.40 -0.69
N VAL A 11 9.39 -6.45 -0.35
CA VAL A 11 9.38 -5.78 0.97
C VAL A 11 8.07 -5.03 1.22
N VAL A 12 7.56 -4.27 0.24
CA VAL A 12 6.28 -3.55 0.37
C VAL A 12 5.10 -4.52 0.53
N ILE A 13 5.03 -5.56 -0.29
CA ILE A 13 3.97 -6.59 -0.20
C ILE A 13 4.05 -7.34 1.13
N LEU A 14 5.24 -7.73 1.58
CA LEU A 14 5.44 -8.40 2.88
C LEU A 14 5.00 -7.49 4.04
N THR A 15 5.44 -6.23 4.05
CA THR A 15 5.15 -5.27 5.12
C THR A 15 3.65 -4.98 5.22
N ASN A 16 2.98 -4.79 4.09
CA ASN A 16 1.52 -4.67 4.07
C ASN A 16 0.86 -5.97 4.53
N THR A 17 1.26 -7.15 4.02
CA THR A 17 0.68 -8.44 4.46
C THR A 17 0.77 -8.62 6.00
N LEU A 18 1.91 -8.30 6.61
CA LEU A 18 2.07 -8.30 8.07
C LEU A 18 1.17 -7.27 8.76
N THR A 19 1.05 -6.06 8.19
CA THR A 19 0.18 -4.99 8.68
C THR A 19 -1.31 -5.40 8.62
N THR A 20 -1.74 -6.13 7.58
CA THR A 20 -3.09 -6.70 7.50
C THR A 20 -3.35 -7.71 8.61
N ILE A 21 -2.38 -8.59 8.89
CA ILE A 21 -2.49 -9.57 9.99
C ILE A 21 -2.62 -8.86 11.34
N VAL A 22 -1.83 -7.80 11.58
CA VAL A 22 -1.94 -6.97 12.80
C VAL A 22 -3.32 -6.30 12.89
N GLY A 23 -3.81 -5.71 11.80
CA GLY A 23 -5.15 -5.10 11.75
C GLY A 23 -6.27 -6.10 12.07
N LEU A 24 -6.20 -7.32 11.50
CA LEU A 24 -7.14 -8.40 11.80
C LEU A 24 -7.08 -8.84 13.28
N ILE A 25 -5.88 -8.97 13.86
CA ILE A 25 -5.71 -9.32 15.27
C ILE A 25 -6.34 -8.26 16.17
N LEU A 26 -6.15 -6.96 15.89
CA LEU A 26 -6.76 -5.86 16.65
C LEU A 26 -8.30 -5.90 16.59
N ILE A 27 -8.87 -6.18 15.41
CA ILE A 27 -10.32 -6.35 15.25
C ILE A 27 -10.83 -7.54 16.08
N VAL A 28 -10.16 -8.69 16.02
CA VAL A 28 -10.55 -9.90 16.77
C VAL A 28 -10.44 -9.67 18.28
N LEU A 29 -9.38 -9.01 18.76
CA LEU A 29 -9.21 -8.69 20.19
C LEU A 29 -10.29 -7.74 20.69
N GLY A 30 -10.59 -6.65 19.96
CA GLY A 30 -11.64 -5.72 20.35
C GLY A 30 -13.04 -6.35 20.31
N LEU A 31 -13.32 -7.23 19.34
CA LEU A 31 -14.56 -8.01 19.31
C LEU A 31 -14.64 -9.03 20.46
N TYR A 32 -13.52 -9.65 20.83
CA TYR A 32 -13.45 -10.59 21.95
C TYR A 32 -13.72 -9.90 23.29
N GLU A 33 -13.17 -8.71 23.51
CA GLU A 33 -13.46 -7.87 24.67
C GLU A 33 -14.93 -7.43 24.73
N LEU A 34 -15.55 -7.07 23.59
CA LEU A 34 -16.99 -6.78 23.53
C LEU A 34 -17.88 -8.01 23.79
N ALA A 35 -17.45 -9.20 23.37
CA ALA A 35 -18.19 -10.45 23.57
C ALA A 35 -18.05 -11.01 25.00
N SER A 36 -17.02 -10.60 25.74
CA SER A 36 -16.65 -11.16 27.04
C SER A 36 -16.74 -10.09 28.14
N PRO A 37 -17.95 -9.70 28.60
CA PRO A 37 -18.12 -8.62 29.58
C PRO A 37 -17.40 -8.88 30.91
N ASP A 38 -17.13 -10.14 31.26
CA ASP A 38 -16.43 -10.53 32.49
C ASP A 38 -14.96 -10.09 32.53
N VAL A 39 -14.33 -9.79 31.37
CA VAL A 39 -12.98 -9.21 31.29
C VAL A 39 -12.98 -7.70 31.02
N SER A 40 -14.16 -7.07 30.92
CA SER A 40 -14.34 -5.63 30.68
C SER A 40 -14.03 -4.79 31.92
N LEU A 41 -12.76 -4.74 32.33
CA LEU A 41 -12.27 -3.88 33.44
C LEU A 41 -12.29 -2.38 33.11
N TYR A 42 -12.76 -1.97 31.93
CA TYR A 42 -12.74 -0.59 31.45
C TYR A 42 -14.01 -0.23 30.66
N SER A 43 -14.16 1.06 30.34
CA SER A 43 -15.23 1.57 29.47
C SER A 43 -15.22 0.92 28.08
N THR A 44 -16.41 0.60 27.56
CA THR A 44 -16.66 0.05 26.22
C THR A 44 -16.09 0.89 25.07
N ALA A 45 -15.72 2.15 25.34
CA ALA A 45 -15.01 3.01 24.41
C ALA A 45 -13.63 2.46 23.98
N ILE A 46 -12.92 1.71 24.84
CA ILE A 46 -11.59 1.16 24.50
C ILE A 46 -11.67 0.08 23.41
N PRO A 47 -12.41 -1.05 23.58
CA PRO A 47 -12.47 -2.07 22.54
C PRO A 47 -13.08 -1.53 21.23
N LEU A 48 -14.04 -0.60 21.31
CA LEU A 48 -14.60 0.06 20.14
C LEU A 48 -13.56 0.91 19.39
N ALA A 49 -12.71 1.66 20.10
CA ALA A 49 -11.58 2.37 19.49
C ALA A 49 -10.55 1.41 18.88
N THR A 50 -10.25 0.29 19.54
CA THR A 50 -9.36 -0.76 19.02
C THR A 50 -9.88 -1.36 17.71
N ILE A 51 -11.19 -1.63 17.60
CA ILE A 51 -11.82 -2.12 16.36
C ILE A 51 -11.70 -1.07 15.24
N ILE A 52 -12.04 0.20 15.50
CA ILE A 52 -11.95 1.28 14.52
C ILE A 52 -10.51 1.43 14.00
N PHE A 53 -9.53 1.39 14.90
CA PHE A 53 -8.12 1.49 14.55
C PHE A 53 -7.64 0.26 13.75
N GLY A 54 -8.06 -0.94 14.12
CA GLY A 54 -7.78 -2.17 13.38
C GLY A 54 -8.36 -2.17 11.95
N ILE A 55 -9.59 -1.68 11.79
CA ILE A 55 -10.21 -1.48 10.46
C ILE A 55 -9.41 -0.47 9.63
N PHE A 56 -9.00 0.66 10.22
CA PHE A 56 -8.22 1.68 9.53
C PHE A 56 -6.86 1.16 9.04
N ILE A 57 -6.13 0.43 9.90
CA ILE A 57 -4.88 -0.27 9.54
C ILE A 57 -5.11 -1.26 8.40
N LEU A 58 -6.18 -2.06 8.47
CA LEU A 58 -6.53 -3.05 7.46
C LEU A 58 -6.84 -2.39 6.10
N LEU A 59 -7.57 -1.27 6.09
CA LEU A 59 -7.87 -0.52 4.86
C LEU A 59 -6.60 0.06 4.22
N ILE A 60 -5.75 0.74 4.99
CA ILE A 60 -4.44 1.25 4.51
C ILE A 60 -3.62 0.11 3.91
N SER A 61 -3.59 -1.03 4.60
CA SER A 61 -2.80 -2.19 4.16
C SER A 61 -3.32 -2.84 2.88
N ILE A 62 -4.64 -2.98 2.73
CA ILE A 62 -5.26 -3.45 1.47
C ILE A 62 -4.88 -2.51 0.33
N ILE A 63 -4.99 -1.19 0.54
CA ILE A 63 -4.65 -0.20 -0.48
C ILE A 63 -3.15 -0.25 -0.83
N GLY A 64 -2.28 -0.45 0.17
CA GLY A 64 -0.84 -0.67 -0.04
C GLY A 64 -0.52 -1.93 -0.85
N CYS A 65 -1.19 -3.05 -0.57
CA CYS A 65 -1.08 -4.27 -1.37
C CYS A 65 -1.58 -4.07 -2.81
N CYS A 66 -2.75 -3.45 -2.99
CA CYS A 66 -3.30 -3.13 -4.31
C CYS A 66 -2.36 -2.19 -5.10
N GLY A 67 -1.79 -1.17 -4.47
CA GLY A 67 -0.82 -0.27 -5.09
C GLY A 67 0.49 -0.97 -5.50
N GLY A 68 0.99 -1.89 -4.65
CA GLY A 68 2.18 -2.69 -4.94
C GLY A 68 2.00 -3.70 -6.09
N ILE A 69 0.78 -4.20 -6.30
CA ILE A 69 0.45 -5.16 -7.36
C ILE A 69 0.08 -4.45 -8.67
N ALA A 70 -0.73 -3.38 -8.62
CA ALA A 70 -1.37 -2.81 -9.81
C ALA A 70 -0.51 -1.81 -10.61
N GLU A 71 0.64 -1.38 -10.09
CA GLU A 71 1.50 -0.31 -10.65
C GLU A 71 0.77 1.01 -10.99
N SER A 72 -0.45 1.19 -10.49
CA SER A 72 -1.37 2.20 -10.99
C SER A 72 -1.32 3.47 -10.14
N LYS A 73 -0.70 4.51 -10.72
CA LYS A 73 -0.73 5.89 -10.22
C LYS A 73 -2.09 6.37 -9.67
N PRO A 74 -3.28 6.03 -10.25
CA PRO A 74 -4.56 6.42 -9.65
C PRO A 74 -4.82 5.92 -8.23
N VAL A 75 -4.26 4.78 -7.78
CA VAL A 75 -4.52 4.27 -6.42
C VAL A 75 -4.01 5.23 -5.34
N LEU A 76 -2.83 5.81 -5.54
CA LEU A 76 -2.25 6.80 -4.63
C LEU A 76 -3.11 8.08 -4.54
N TRP A 77 -3.58 8.56 -5.69
CA TRP A 77 -4.49 9.71 -5.80
C TRP A 77 -5.85 9.51 -5.12
N VAL A 78 -6.34 8.26 -5.06
CA VAL A 78 -7.58 7.93 -4.35
C VAL A 78 -7.39 8.03 -2.84
N VAL A 79 -6.23 7.62 -2.30
CA VAL A 79 -5.93 7.75 -0.86
C VAL A 79 -5.89 9.22 -0.43
N GLU A 80 -5.15 10.06 -1.17
CA GLU A 80 -5.05 11.49 -0.86
C GLU A 80 -6.41 12.17 -0.86
N ARG A 81 -7.24 11.95 -1.90
CA ARG A 81 -8.62 12.47 -1.95
C ARG A 81 -9.48 12.00 -0.79
N ILE A 82 -9.39 10.73 -0.40
CA ILE A 82 -10.16 10.21 0.73
C ILE A 82 -9.70 10.92 2.01
N LEU A 83 -8.39 11.00 2.26
CA LEU A 83 -7.87 11.64 3.46
C LEU A 83 -8.31 13.11 3.55
N ASP A 84 -8.19 13.88 2.46
CA ASP A 84 -8.64 15.27 2.39
C ASP A 84 -10.15 15.41 2.61
N THR A 85 -10.96 14.54 1.98
CA THR A 85 -12.43 14.59 2.11
C THR A 85 -12.88 14.30 3.54
N TRP A 86 -12.29 13.30 4.19
CA TRP A 86 -12.61 12.93 5.57
C TRP A 86 -12.08 13.97 6.58
N TRP A 87 -10.91 14.55 6.32
CA TRP A 87 -10.38 15.65 7.11
C TRP A 87 -11.28 16.89 7.04
N GLN A 88 -11.68 17.28 5.83
CA GLN A 88 -12.57 18.42 5.63
C GLN A 88 -13.94 18.19 6.28
N ALA A 89 -14.53 17.00 6.11
CA ALA A 89 -15.80 16.65 6.77
C ALA A 89 -15.70 16.69 8.29
N ALA A 90 -14.62 16.18 8.90
CA ALA A 90 -14.41 16.25 10.33
C ALA A 90 -14.20 17.69 10.85
N TYR A 91 -13.52 18.53 10.05
CA TYR A 91 -13.34 19.96 10.35
C TYR A 91 -14.66 20.74 10.29
N ASP A 92 -15.49 20.48 9.28
CA ASP A 92 -16.76 21.18 9.07
C ASP A 92 -17.84 20.76 10.09
N ASP A 93 -17.87 19.47 10.48
CA ASP A 93 -18.85 18.93 11.44
C ASP A 93 -18.56 19.34 12.90
N ASN A 94 -17.28 19.36 13.30
CA ASN A 94 -16.88 19.65 14.68
C ASN A 94 -15.68 20.62 14.81
N PRO A 95 -15.78 21.87 14.29
CA PRO A 95 -14.69 22.86 14.33
C PRO A 95 -14.27 23.26 15.75
N ARG A 96 -15.13 23.03 16.75
CA ARG A 96 -14.81 23.24 18.16
C ARG A 96 -13.83 22.21 18.72
N ILE A 97 -13.84 20.96 18.27
CA ILE A 97 -12.92 19.93 18.79
C ILE A 97 -11.47 20.25 18.40
N ILE A 98 -11.27 20.73 17.17
CA ILE A 98 -9.94 21.10 16.67
C ILE A 98 -9.42 22.36 17.40
N ARG A 99 -10.27 23.37 17.62
CA ARG A 99 -9.93 24.52 18.47
C ARG A 99 -9.69 24.13 19.93
N ASP A 100 -10.50 23.25 20.52
CA ASP A 100 -10.30 22.78 21.89
C ASP A 100 -8.98 22.02 22.06
N ILE A 101 -8.47 21.33 21.03
CA ILE A 101 -7.14 20.70 21.04
C ILE A 101 -6.02 21.75 20.97
N GLU A 102 -6.25 22.86 20.25
CA GLU A 102 -5.32 23.99 20.13
C GLU A 102 -5.28 24.83 21.42
N ASP A 103 -6.45 25.08 22.04
CA ASP A 103 -6.63 25.85 23.27
C ASP A 103 -6.34 25.04 24.56
N LYS A 104 -6.49 23.70 24.57
CA LYS A 104 -6.15 22.83 25.73
C LYS A 104 -4.68 22.79 26.14
N LYS A 105 -3.82 23.60 25.53
CA LYS A 105 -2.48 23.89 26.06
C LYS A 105 -2.50 24.82 27.29
N ARG A 106 -3.68 25.24 27.81
CA ARG A 106 -3.83 26.10 29.02
C ARG A 106 -4.98 25.65 29.97
N PRO A 107 -4.98 26.08 31.25
CA PRO A 107 -4.86 25.15 32.38
C PRO A 107 -6.14 24.78 33.16
N ASP A 108 -7.34 25.00 32.60
CA ASP A 108 -8.56 25.15 33.43
C ASP A 108 -9.38 23.84 33.61
N ALA A 109 -8.82 22.69 33.24
CA ALA A 109 -9.55 21.45 33.01
C ALA A 109 -9.99 20.64 34.26
N CYS A 110 -10.22 21.28 35.41
CA CYS A 110 -10.59 20.60 36.68
C CYS A 110 -11.65 21.40 37.47
N VAL A 111 -12.84 20.81 37.69
CA VAL A 111 -13.95 21.48 38.43
C VAL A 111 -14.71 20.50 39.36
N ASN A 112 -14.30 20.49 40.63
CA ASN A 112 -15.10 20.60 41.86
C ASN A 112 -16.33 19.68 42.23
N SER A 113 -16.21 18.83 43.28
CA SER A 113 -17.22 18.07 44.08
C SER A 113 -17.62 18.62 45.49
N SER A 114 -18.88 18.55 45.94
CA SER A 114 -19.47 19.16 47.19
C SER A 114 -18.50 19.62 48.33
N TRP A 115 -18.33 20.91 48.67
CA TRP A 115 -19.03 22.15 48.28
C TRP A 115 -18.94 22.54 46.79
N PHE A 116 -18.45 21.62 45.96
CA PHE A 116 -17.81 21.82 44.67
C PHE A 116 -16.34 22.24 44.97
N GLY A 117 -15.44 21.26 45.20
CA GLY A 117 -13.99 21.23 45.53
C GLY A 117 -13.45 19.79 45.30
N TYR A 118 -12.14 19.46 45.23
CA TYR A 118 -11.73 18.08 44.80
C TYR A 118 -10.58 17.42 45.56
N ASP A 119 -10.69 16.08 45.74
CA ASP A 119 -9.67 15.29 46.42
C ASP A 119 -8.50 14.88 45.51
N ARG A 120 -8.75 14.48 44.25
CA ARG A 120 -7.72 14.34 43.20
C ARG A 120 -8.33 14.69 41.84
N PRO A 121 -7.62 15.42 40.96
CA PRO A 121 -8.13 15.69 39.63
C PRO A 121 -8.26 14.36 38.87
N CYS A 122 -9.38 14.17 38.15
CA CYS A 122 -9.58 12.98 37.30
C CYS A 122 -8.43 12.81 36.27
N LEU A 123 -7.85 13.95 35.86
CA LEU A 123 -6.64 14.04 35.06
C LEU A 123 -5.44 13.31 35.68
N ASP A 124 -5.22 13.33 37.00
CA ASP A 124 -4.05 12.66 37.62
C ASP A 124 -4.14 11.14 37.52
N VAL A 125 -5.33 10.56 37.69
CA VAL A 125 -5.52 9.09 37.59
C VAL A 125 -5.28 8.62 36.15
N LEU A 126 -5.84 9.35 35.18
CA LEU A 126 -5.58 9.13 33.75
C LEU A 126 -4.10 9.37 33.39
N THR A 127 -3.49 10.43 33.91
CA THR A 127 -2.08 10.79 33.63
C THR A 127 -1.09 9.81 34.26
N LEU A 128 -1.40 9.26 35.43
CA LEU A 128 -0.56 8.24 36.07
C LEU A 128 -0.57 6.93 35.26
N SER A 129 -1.76 6.47 34.85
CA SER A 129 -1.92 5.28 34.01
C SER A 129 -1.32 5.47 32.61
N TYR A 130 -1.53 6.66 32.01
CA TYR A 130 -0.96 7.04 30.73
C TYR A 130 0.57 7.14 30.79
N LYS A 131 1.17 7.81 31.78
CA LYS A 131 2.64 7.94 31.90
C LYS A 131 3.36 6.60 31.89
N HIS A 132 2.78 5.56 32.52
CA HIS A 132 3.40 4.24 32.55
C HIS A 132 3.38 3.51 31.19
N HIS A 133 2.43 3.84 30.31
CA HIS A 133 2.27 3.21 29.00
C HIS A 133 2.71 4.10 27.83
N GLN A 134 2.76 5.43 28.01
CA GLN A 134 3.14 6.41 27.00
C GLN A 134 4.56 6.16 26.48
N VAL A 135 5.49 5.74 27.34
CA VAL A 135 6.86 5.37 26.91
C VAL A 135 6.82 4.15 25.99
N ALA A 136 6.02 3.13 26.31
CA ALA A 136 5.88 1.93 25.50
C ALA A 136 5.22 2.24 24.14
N PHE A 137 4.11 2.98 24.13
CA PHE A 137 3.45 3.42 22.90
C PHE A 137 4.33 4.37 22.06
N GLY A 138 5.11 5.23 22.70
CA GLY A 138 6.07 6.11 22.03
C GLY A 138 7.19 5.32 21.35
N VAL A 139 7.80 4.35 22.04
CA VAL A 139 8.82 3.46 21.46
C VAL A 139 8.25 2.63 20.30
N TRP A 140 7.07 2.03 20.46
CA TRP A 140 6.39 1.32 19.37
C TRP A 140 6.07 2.23 18.18
N GLY A 141 5.57 3.44 18.43
CA GLY A 141 5.29 4.43 17.40
C GLY A 141 6.55 4.85 16.63
N ILE A 142 7.68 5.04 17.31
CA ILE A 142 8.97 5.34 16.68
C ILE A 142 9.46 4.16 15.82
N ILE A 143 9.36 2.91 16.32
CA ILE A 143 9.72 1.71 15.56
C ILE A 143 8.86 1.59 14.29
N LEU A 144 7.55 1.77 14.41
CA LEU A 144 6.63 1.75 13.27
C LEU A 144 6.91 2.88 12.27
N ALA A 145 7.21 4.09 12.75
CA ALA A 145 7.59 5.22 11.90
C ALA A 145 8.90 4.94 11.13
N ILE A 146 9.91 4.33 11.76
CA ILE A 146 11.15 3.93 11.10
C ILE A 146 10.86 2.88 10.00
N ILE A 147 10.04 1.87 10.30
CA ILE A 147 9.63 0.84 9.32
C ILE A 147 8.88 1.48 8.14
N GLN A 148 7.96 2.41 8.40
CA GLN A 148 7.23 3.14 7.37
C GLN A 148 8.14 4.05 6.53
N VAL A 149 9.11 4.75 7.12
CA VAL A 149 10.10 5.55 6.39
C VAL A 149 10.97 4.66 5.49
N ILE A 150 11.41 3.50 5.97
CA ILE A 150 12.16 2.53 5.13
C ILE A 150 11.29 2.03 3.97
N ALA A 151 10.01 1.73 4.21
CA ALA A 151 9.07 1.32 3.18
C ALA A 151 8.82 2.43 2.14
N LEU A 152 8.67 3.69 2.56
CA LEU A 152 8.52 4.85 1.69
C LEU A 152 9.77 5.11 0.85
N ILE A 153 10.97 5.04 1.43
CA ILE A 153 12.23 5.16 0.69
C ILE A 153 12.36 4.03 -0.34
N SER A 154 12.01 2.80 0.04
CA SER A 154 12.01 1.64 -0.88
C SER A 154 11.02 1.85 -2.04
N ALA A 155 9.81 2.35 -1.75
CA ALA A 155 8.81 2.67 -2.77
C ALA A 155 9.22 3.84 -3.68
N TYR A 156 9.89 4.86 -3.14
CA TYR A 156 10.43 5.97 -3.94
C TYR A 156 11.55 5.49 -4.88
N ILE A 157 12.51 4.71 -4.38
CA ILE A 157 13.55 4.07 -5.19
C ILE A 157 12.92 3.19 -6.27
N LEU A 158 11.85 2.47 -5.95
CA LEU A 158 11.08 1.70 -6.92
C LEU A 158 10.55 2.59 -8.05
N ILE A 159 9.81 3.65 -7.72
CA ILE A 159 9.17 4.57 -8.67
C ILE A 159 10.20 5.23 -9.59
N VAL A 160 11.35 5.67 -9.06
CA VAL A 160 12.40 6.33 -9.86
C VAL A 160 13.12 5.35 -10.80
N ASN A 161 13.20 4.07 -10.45
CA ASN A 161 13.82 3.03 -11.29
C ASN A 161 12.84 2.28 -12.20
N LEU A 162 11.52 2.50 -12.09
CA LEU A 162 10.57 1.92 -13.05
C LEU A 162 10.79 2.55 -14.44
N PRO A 163 10.89 1.75 -15.52
CA PRO A 163 10.98 2.30 -16.87
C PRO A 163 9.74 3.12 -17.19
N THR A 164 9.97 4.25 -17.85
CA THR A 164 8.91 5.16 -18.30
C THR A 164 7.90 4.41 -19.18
N SER A 165 6.63 4.83 -19.17
CA SER A 165 5.59 4.17 -19.98
C SER A 165 5.98 4.09 -21.46
N GLU A 166 6.58 5.16 -22.01
CA GLU A 166 7.10 5.13 -23.38
C GLU A 166 8.17 4.07 -23.64
N GLN A 167 9.11 3.84 -22.70
CA GLN A 167 10.13 2.80 -22.87
C GLN A 167 9.47 1.41 -22.89
N ARG A 168 8.53 1.17 -21.98
CA ARG A 168 7.73 -0.07 -21.98
C ARG A 168 6.95 -0.25 -23.29
N ASP A 169 6.28 0.78 -23.77
CA ASP A 169 5.50 0.73 -25.02
C ASP A 169 6.36 0.53 -26.28
N ARG A 170 7.65 0.92 -26.24
CA ARG A 170 8.62 0.62 -27.30
C ARG A 170 9.09 -0.84 -27.20
N GLU A 171 9.38 -1.33 -26.00
CA GLU A 171 9.84 -2.69 -25.75
C GLU A 171 8.76 -3.73 -26.07
N TYR A 172 7.51 -3.49 -25.67
CA TYR A 172 6.35 -4.31 -26.06
C TYR A 172 6.10 -4.29 -27.58
N ARG A 173 6.27 -3.15 -28.26
CA ARG A 173 6.16 -3.09 -29.73
C ARG A 173 7.27 -3.87 -30.42
N ALA A 174 8.51 -3.78 -29.95
CA ALA A 174 9.64 -4.51 -30.53
C ALA A 174 9.45 -6.03 -30.44
N GLU A 175 9.01 -6.54 -29.28
CA GLU A 175 8.73 -7.98 -29.13
C GLU A 175 7.48 -8.40 -29.93
N HIS A 176 6.46 -7.54 -30.05
CA HIS A 176 5.30 -7.82 -30.90
C HIS A 176 5.66 -7.91 -32.40
N GLU A 177 6.51 -7.01 -32.90
CA GLU A 177 7.04 -7.07 -34.28
C GLU A 177 7.85 -8.35 -34.51
N ARG A 178 8.66 -8.77 -33.53
CA ARG A 178 9.42 -10.03 -33.57
C ARG A 178 8.50 -11.25 -33.65
N LEU A 179 7.45 -11.30 -32.84
CA LEU A 179 6.47 -12.39 -32.86
C LEU A 179 5.68 -12.44 -34.16
N ILE A 180 5.31 -11.28 -34.74
CA ILE A 180 4.67 -11.21 -36.07
C ILE A 180 5.60 -11.77 -37.16
N LYS A 181 6.90 -11.45 -37.14
CA LYS A 181 7.86 -11.98 -38.11
C LYS A 181 7.94 -13.51 -38.08
N ILE A 182 8.02 -14.09 -36.88
CA ILE A 182 8.02 -15.55 -36.67
C ILE A 182 6.70 -16.17 -37.17
N GLY A 183 5.55 -15.58 -36.80
CA GLY A 183 4.23 -16.09 -37.19
C GLY A 183 3.93 -16.00 -38.69
N ARG A 184 4.63 -15.15 -39.44
CA ARG A 184 4.42 -14.96 -40.89
C ARG A 184 5.16 -15.98 -41.77
N GLY A 185 5.77 -17.01 -41.17
CA GLY A 185 6.57 -18.00 -41.91
C GLY A 185 7.88 -17.44 -42.46
N GLY A 186 8.35 -16.30 -41.93
CA GLY A 186 9.74 -15.92 -42.10
C GLY A 186 10.58 -16.87 -41.25
N ASP A 187 11.28 -17.81 -41.89
CA ASP A 187 12.35 -18.56 -41.24
C ASP A 187 13.21 -17.58 -40.43
N PRO A 188 13.47 -17.84 -39.14
CA PRO A 188 14.19 -16.89 -38.30
C PRO A 188 15.59 -16.70 -38.87
N GLU A 189 15.79 -15.58 -39.58
CA GLU A 189 17.10 -15.17 -40.09
C GLU A 189 18.10 -15.30 -38.95
N GLN A 190 19.06 -16.21 -39.14
CA GLN A 190 20.11 -16.45 -38.15
C GLN A 190 20.72 -15.11 -37.75
N PRO A 191 20.96 -14.86 -36.45
CA PRO A 191 21.57 -13.62 -36.00
C PRO A 191 22.84 -13.40 -36.81
N SER A 192 22.86 -12.28 -37.55
CA SER A 192 23.85 -12.02 -38.57
C SER A 192 25.25 -12.06 -37.96
N LYS A 193 26.00 -13.12 -38.32
CA LYS A 193 27.43 -13.20 -38.00
C LYS A 193 28.10 -11.94 -38.55
N PRO A 194 29.09 -11.37 -37.83
CA PRO A 194 29.79 -10.19 -38.32
C PRO A 194 30.32 -10.45 -39.72
N TYR A 195 30.07 -9.49 -40.61
CA TYR A 195 30.41 -9.54 -42.03
C TYR A 195 31.90 -9.85 -42.22
N TYR A 196 32.22 -11.09 -42.60
CA TYR A 196 33.47 -11.41 -43.27
C TYR A 196 33.11 -11.77 -44.70
N THR A 197 33.38 -10.86 -45.63
CA THR A 197 33.12 -11.07 -47.05
C THR A 197 34.11 -12.09 -47.59
N ASP A 198 33.66 -13.32 -47.80
CA ASP A 198 34.35 -14.23 -48.72
C ASP A 198 33.38 -14.77 -49.79
N ARG A 199 33.96 -15.12 -50.94
CA ARG A 199 33.39 -14.88 -52.26
C ARG A 199 33.38 -16.18 -53.06
N GLY A 200 32.28 -16.93 -53.03
CA GLY A 200 32.17 -18.16 -53.82
C GLY A 200 30.78 -18.76 -53.89
N ALA A 201 30.42 -19.22 -55.10
CA ALA A 201 29.31 -20.09 -55.53
C ALA A 201 28.29 -20.55 -54.44
N GLY A 202 26.97 -20.39 -54.59
CA GLY A 202 26.18 -20.26 -55.82
C GLY A 202 25.49 -21.59 -56.16
N VAL A 203 24.31 -21.84 -55.59
CA VAL A 203 23.39 -22.94 -55.94
C VAL A 203 21.94 -22.42 -55.88
N SER A 204 21.06 -22.98 -56.71
CA SER A 204 19.69 -22.52 -56.99
C SER A 204 18.62 -23.48 -56.43
N SER A 205 17.34 -23.11 -56.60
CA SER A 205 16.09 -23.84 -56.25
C SER A 205 15.72 -23.91 -54.76
N GLY A 206 14.44 -23.90 -54.36
CA GLY A 206 13.22 -23.66 -55.16
C GLY A 206 11.91 -23.70 -54.36
N SER A 207 10.97 -22.84 -54.75
CA SER A 207 9.55 -23.07 -55.04
C SER A 207 8.59 -23.82 -54.08
N SER A 208 7.36 -23.27 -54.04
CA SER A 208 6.04 -23.94 -53.86
C SER A 208 5.46 -24.10 -52.46
N GLY A 209 4.19 -23.70 -52.29
CA GLY A 209 3.31 -24.25 -51.25
C GLY A 209 2.33 -23.27 -50.59
N ALA A 210 1.28 -22.83 -51.30
CA ALA A 210 0.14 -22.16 -50.67
C ALA A 210 -1.03 -23.13 -50.52
N THR A 211 -1.71 -23.13 -49.37
CA THR A 211 -3.07 -23.70 -49.24
C THR A 211 -3.94 -22.92 -48.25
N HIS A 212 -5.22 -22.87 -48.60
CA HIS A 212 -6.27 -22.00 -48.07
C HIS A 212 -7.23 -22.84 -47.19
N GLY A 213 -7.77 -22.28 -46.10
CA GLY A 213 -8.84 -22.89 -45.30
C GLY A 213 -9.51 -21.82 -44.44
N GLN A 214 -10.60 -21.18 -44.89
CA GLN A 214 -11.98 -21.68 -44.98
C GLN A 214 -12.68 -21.70 -43.60
N TYR A 215 -13.41 -20.61 -43.31
CA TYR A 215 -14.24 -20.45 -42.12
C TYR A 215 -15.52 -21.31 -42.21
N GLY A 216 -15.87 -21.95 -41.10
CA GLY A 216 -17.18 -22.59 -40.89
C GLY A 216 -18.01 -21.80 -39.88
N THR A 217 -19.22 -21.41 -40.28
CA THR A 217 -20.27 -20.86 -39.40
C THR A 217 -21.05 -21.99 -38.72
N VAL A 218 -21.43 -21.79 -37.46
CA VAL A 218 -22.30 -22.68 -36.67
C VAL A 218 -23.49 -21.84 -36.17
N PRO A 219 -24.74 -22.37 -36.19
CA PRO A 219 -25.98 -21.61 -35.95
C PRO A 219 -26.17 -21.06 -34.53
#